data_AF-C9ZFQ0-F1
#
_entry.id   AF-C9ZFQ0-F1
#
_cell.length_a   1.000
_cell.length_b   1.000
_cell.length_c   1.000
_cell.angle_alpha   90.00
_cell.angle_beta   90.00
_cell.angle_gamma   90.00
#
_symmetry.space_group_name_H-M   'P 1'
#
loop_
_entity.id
_entity.type
_entity.pdbx_description
1 polymer ?
#
loop_
_entity_poly.entity_id
_entity_poly.type
_entity_poly.pdbx_seq_one_letter_code
_entity_poly.pdbx_strand_id
1 'polypeptide(L)'
;MRMGRLLGSGRTADVYELHLDEDESPPPADVGLTPSLEPSAPDGRADGDGSDEHAGRAGHTGPDVGGPGDLTGIGGHSGRTGLDGRTGIGGHTGSGGPGGPDGDSPGGHAGTGGPGGQAGLDSLTDSGGPGDHAGTRGPASPAGATAAWVLRRYRDGWGDAAAEAEVMAYVRRHGYPVPRVRSATRTEMVLERLSGPTMLEALATDLIDPAQAGATLARLLHALHALPPRDAAPGSRVLHLDLHPDNVILTSRGPQVIDWSNAEEGPPGLDWGMSAMILAQVAVDVSDARAAMAHAVLVSLLGHRPEGPSALTEEGLVEAGRRRAATPTMTTREVELISAAEELARAVKDHRATALRPPRT
;
A
#
# COMPACT_ATOMS: atom_id res chain seq x y z
N MET A 1 -3.92 -21.13 18.05
CA MET A 1 -4.80 -19.98 18.35
C MET A 1 -4.94 -19.16 17.08
N ARG A 2 -6.11 -18.56 16.82
CA ARG A 2 -6.32 -17.75 15.60
C ARG A 2 -5.82 -16.34 15.89
N MET A 3 -4.57 -16.02 15.55
CA MET A 3 -4.05 -14.66 15.69
C MET A 3 -4.92 -13.74 14.82
N GLY A 4 -5.53 -12.73 15.44
CA GLY A 4 -6.39 -11.80 14.73
C GLY A 4 -5.53 -10.96 13.80
N ARG A 5 -5.68 -11.14 12.49
CA ARG A 5 -5.12 -10.22 11.49
C ARG A 5 -5.41 -8.78 11.91
N LEU A 6 -4.44 -7.90 11.74
CA LEU A 6 -4.64 -6.49 12.05
C LEU A 6 -5.80 -5.96 11.18
N LEU A 7 -6.95 -5.70 11.79
CA LEU A 7 -7.98 -4.81 11.25
C LEU A 7 -8.52 -5.16 9.84
N GLY A 8 -8.83 -6.44 9.57
CA GLY A 8 -9.85 -6.82 8.57
C GLY A 8 -9.43 -7.49 7.25
N SER A 9 -8.14 -7.55 6.90
CA SER A 9 -7.67 -8.06 5.58
C SER A 9 -7.99 -9.53 5.26
N GLY A 10 -8.49 -10.31 6.22
CA GLY A 10 -8.75 -11.76 6.08
C GLY A 10 -10.06 -12.17 5.39
N ARG A 11 -10.79 -11.24 4.74
CA ARG A 11 -12.14 -11.51 4.21
C ARG A 11 -12.29 -11.40 2.70
N THR A 12 -11.40 -10.70 1.99
CA THR A 12 -11.57 -10.32 0.58
C THR A 12 -11.07 -11.34 -0.43
N ALA A 13 -10.10 -12.19 -0.08
CA ALA A 13 -9.51 -13.16 -1.00
C ALA A 13 -9.09 -14.48 -0.32
N ASP A 14 -9.14 -15.56 -1.10
CA ASP A 14 -8.51 -16.85 -0.81
C ASP A 14 -7.12 -16.92 -1.47
N VAL A 15 -6.22 -17.71 -0.88
CA VAL A 15 -4.86 -17.92 -1.41
C VAL A 15 -4.58 -19.42 -1.49
N TYR A 16 -4.12 -19.88 -2.65
CA TYR A 16 -3.81 -21.29 -2.93
C TYR A 16 -2.36 -21.40 -3.44
N GLU A 17 -1.61 -22.41 -2.99
CA GLU A 17 -0.29 -22.72 -3.56
C GLU A 17 -0.45 -23.45 -4.90
N LEU A 18 0.07 -22.86 -5.98
CA LEU A 18 0.12 -23.50 -7.29
C LEU A 18 1.35 -24.41 -7.35
N HIS A 19 1.08 -25.70 -7.22
CA HIS A 19 2.02 -26.74 -7.59
C HIS A 19 1.95 -26.85 -9.12
N LEU A 20 3.04 -26.49 -9.80
CA LEU A 20 3.17 -26.80 -11.22
C LEU A 20 3.69 -28.23 -11.30
N ASP A 21 2.90 -29.12 -11.88
CA ASP A 21 3.43 -30.40 -12.34
C ASP A 21 4.47 -30.09 -13.44
N GLU A 22 5.72 -30.54 -13.28
CA GLU A 22 6.81 -30.24 -14.23
C GLU A 22 6.75 -31.10 -15.53
N ASP A 23 5.57 -31.63 -15.86
CA ASP A 23 5.32 -32.57 -16.95
C ASP A 23 4.39 -32.01 -18.04
N GLU A 24 4.73 -30.84 -18.59
CA GLU A 24 4.36 -30.50 -19.98
C GLU A 24 5.62 -30.46 -20.85
N SER A 25 6.08 -31.65 -21.24
CA SER A 25 7.12 -31.80 -22.26
C SER A 25 6.67 -31.13 -23.56
N PRO A 26 7.51 -30.29 -24.20
CA PRO A 26 7.16 -29.71 -25.50
C PRO A 26 6.99 -30.84 -26.53
N PRO A 27 6.04 -30.74 -27.47
CA PRO A 27 5.88 -31.74 -28.52
C PRO A 27 7.19 -31.84 -29.33
N PRO A 28 7.66 -33.05 -29.65
CA PRO A 28 8.93 -33.24 -30.33
C PRO A 28 8.91 -32.58 -31.71
N ALA A 29 9.95 -31.78 -31.99
CA ALA A 29 10.08 -31.07 -33.25
C ALA A 29 10.41 -32.03 -34.42
N ASP A 30 9.55 -31.97 -35.43
CA ASP A 30 9.77 -32.18 -36.86
C ASP A 30 10.61 -33.41 -37.30
N VAL A 31 9.92 -34.40 -37.88
CA VAL A 31 10.54 -35.46 -38.69
C VAL A 31 10.38 -35.08 -40.16
N GLY A 32 11.34 -34.30 -40.67
CA GLY A 32 11.29 -33.82 -42.05
C GLY A 32 11.42 -34.94 -43.10
N LEU A 33 10.56 -34.86 -44.12
CA LEU A 33 10.78 -35.50 -45.44
C LEU A 33 10.48 -34.50 -46.56
N THR A 34 11.28 -34.60 -47.61
CA THR A 34 11.55 -33.57 -48.64
C THR A 34 10.50 -33.50 -49.79
N PRO A 35 10.51 -32.43 -50.62
CA PRO A 35 9.33 -32.01 -51.40
C PRO A 35 9.20 -32.70 -52.78
N SER A 36 8.06 -32.49 -53.45
CA SER A 36 7.89 -32.81 -54.88
C SER A 36 6.84 -31.94 -55.60
N LEU A 37 7.34 -31.13 -56.54
CA LEU A 37 6.79 -30.86 -57.89
C LEU A 37 5.36 -30.32 -58.06
N GLU A 38 5.29 -29.02 -58.39
CA GLU A 38 4.36 -28.44 -59.38
C GLU A 38 4.79 -28.82 -60.83
N PRO A 39 4.05 -28.48 -61.93
CA PRO A 39 2.83 -27.67 -62.05
C PRO A 39 1.70 -28.27 -62.92
N SER A 40 0.52 -27.63 -62.97
CA SER A 40 -0.38 -27.61 -64.16
C SER A 40 -1.50 -26.56 -64.04
N ALA A 41 -1.61 -25.68 -65.05
CA ALA A 41 -2.83 -24.91 -65.36
C ALA A 41 -3.69 -25.67 -66.39
N PRO A 42 -4.97 -25.28 -66.61
CA PRO A 42 -5.26 -24.56 -67.87
C PRO A 42 -6.37 -23.48 -67.80
N ASP A 43 -6.55 -22.80 -68.93
CA ASP A 43 -7.50 -21.70 -69.24
C ASP A 43 -9.00 -21.95 -69.02
N GLY A 44 -9.77 -20.86 -68.87
CA GLY A 44 -11.23 -20.82 -69.10
C GLY A 44 -11.83 -19.41 -68.88
N ARG A 45 -12.53 -18.85 -69.88
CA ARG A 45 -13.08 -17.46 -69.89
C ARG A 45 -14.61 -17.39 -69.64
N ALA A 46 -15.11 -16.16 -69.57
CA ALA A 46 -16.50 -15.67 -69.77
C ALA A 46 -17.41 -15.55 -68.53
N ASP A 47 -18.35 -14.60 -68.42
CA ASP A 47 -18.56 -13.26 -69.04
C ASP A 47 -19.69 -12.51 -68.30
N GLY A 48 -19.73 -11.16 -68.40
CA GLY A 48 -20.89 -10.29 -68.04
C GLY A 48 -21.06 -9.92 -66.56
N ASP A 49 -21.80 -8.86 -66.18
CA ASP A 49 -22.46 -7.78 -66.94
C ASP A 49 -22.87 -6.63 -65.98
N GLY A 50 -22.89 -5.38 -66.46
CA GLY A 50 -23.61 -4.23 -65.90
C GLY A 50 -23.13 -3.59 -64.57
N SER A 51 -23.32 -2.28 -64.35
CA SER A 51 -23.71 -1.21 -65.27
C SER A 51 -23.43 0.19 -64.69
N ASP A 52 -23.40 1.14 -65.63
CA ASP A 52 -23.13 2.58 -65.55
C ASP A 52 -23.82 3.45 -64.48
N GLU A 53 -23.09 4.52 -64.13
CA GLU A 53 -23.54 5.92 -64.00
C GLU A 53 -24.42 6.35 -62.79
N HIS A 54 -24.46 7.63 -62.37
CA HIS A 54 -23.95 8.89 -62.97
C HIS A 54 -23.57 9.91 -61.87
N ALA A 55 -22.68 10.87 -62.17
CA ALA A 55 -22.38 12.00 -61.29
C ALA A 55 -23.22 13.24 -61.62
N GLY A 56 -23.72 13.96 -60.60
CA GLY A 56 -24.52 15.19 -60.77
C GLY A 56 -24.29 16.19 -59.64
N ARG A 57 -24.00 17.46 -59.99
CA ARG A 57 -23.53 18.52 -59.08
C ARG A 57 -24.39 19.78 -59.16
N ALA A 58 -25.04 20.15 -58.05
CA ALA A 58 -25.47 21.50 -57.66
C ALA A 58 -25.89 21.45 -56.17
N GLY A 59 -25.71 22.45 -55.30
CA GLY A 59 -25.20 23.80 -55.47
C GLY A 59 -26.22 24.85 -55.00
N HIS A 60 -26.18 25.27 -53.73
CA HIS A 60 -26.88 26.49 -53.23
C HIS A 60 -26.26 27.04 -51.94
N THR A 61 -26.58 28.29 -51.61
CA THR A 61 -25.78 29.19 -50.75
C THR A 61 -26.61 29.95 -49.71
N GLY A 62 -26.29 29.77 -48.41
CA GLY A 62 -26.55 30.70 -47.29
C GLY A 62 -28.01 31.00 -46.90
N PRO A 63 -28.25 31.86 -45.87
CA PRO A 63 -27.27 32.52 -44.99
C PRO A 63 -27.45 32.26 -43.47
N ASP A 64 -26.49 32.75 -42.69
CA ASP A 64 -26.50 32.86 -41.23
C ASP A 64 -27.55 33.86 -40.70
N VAL A 65 -28.15 33.57 -39.54
CA VAL A 65 -28.84 34.56 -38.67
C VAL A 65 -28.63 34.14 -37.20
N GLY A 66 -28.01 35.01 -36.40
CA GLY A 66 -27.71 34.74 -34.98
C GLY A 66 -28.76 35.27 -33.99
N GLY A 67 -28.63 34.87 -32.72
CA GLY A 67 -29.40 35.40 -31.59
C GLY A 67 -29.40 34.45 -30.38
N PRO A 68 -28.90 34.84 -29.19
CA PRO A 68 -28.84 33.97 -28.03
C PRO A 68 -30.15 33.97 -27.22
N GLY A 69 -30.54 32.80 -26.72
CA GLY A 69 -31.66 32.63 -25.78
C GLY A 69 -31.16 32.41 -24.36
N ASP A 70 -31.31 33.44 -23.52
CA ASP A 70 -31.29 33.32 -22.07
C ASP A 70 -32.53 32.54 -21.59
N LEU A 71 -32.40 31.69 -20.56
CA LEU A 71 -33.53 31.34 -19.68
C LEU A 71 -33.09 30.56 -18.42
N THR A 72 -33.59 31.03 -17.29
CA THR A 72 -33.44 30.49 -15.93
C THR A 72 -34.54 29.48 -15.57
N GLY A 73 -34.34 28.71 -14.49
CA GLY A 73 -35.25 27.67 -14.01
C GLY A 73 -34.73 26.26 -14.32
N ILE A 74 -35.02 25.21 -13.54
CA ILE A 74 -36.20 24.98 -12.71
C ILE A 74 -35.79 24.25 -11.42
N GLY A 75 -36.42 24.57 -10.29
CA GLY A 75 -36.40 23.73 -9.09
C GLY A 75 -37.81 23.30 -8.70
N GLY A 76 -37.95 22.17 -8.01
CA GLY A 76 -39.15 21.85 -7.24
C GLY A 76 -39.69 20.42 -7.34
N HIS A 77 -39.82 19.79 -6.15
CA HIS A 77 -40.86 18.81 -5.79
C HIS A 77 -40.79 17.41 -6.45
N SER A 78 -41.23 16.32 -5.80
CA SER A 78 -41.66 16.08 -4.40
C SER A 78 -41.65 14.57 -4.12
N GLY A 79 -41.67 14.13 -2.86
CA GLY A 79 -41.72 12.69 -2.57
C GLY A 79 -41.59 12.25 -1.11
N ARG A 80 -42.23 12.93 -0.15
CA ARG A 80 -42.39 12.39 1.21
C ARG A 80 -43.54 11.39 1.23
N THR A 81 -43.30 10.22 1.83
CA THR A 81 -44.30 9.54 2.67
C THR A 81 -43.66 9.28 4.03
N GLY A 82 -44.37 9.66 5.08
CA GLY A 82 -44.04 9.28 6.45
C GLY A 82 -45.28 8.69 7.10
N LEU A 83 -45.10 7.89 8.14
CA LEU A 83 -46.12 7.68 9.16
C LEU A 83 -45.45 7.71 10.54
N ASP A 84 -46.15 8.36 11.47
CA ASP A 84 -45.71 8.70 12.82
C ASP A 84 -45.82 7.54 13.81
N GLY A 85 -45.15 7.66 14.97
CA GLY A 85 -45.24 6.63 16.02
C GLY A 85 -44.49 6.94 17.32
N ARG A 86 -44.57 8.18 17.80
CA ARG A 86 -44.13 8.70 19.11
C ARG A 86 -44.37 7.69 20.27
N THR A 87 -43.44 7.55 21.22
CA THR A 87 -43.40 8.29 22.51
C THR A 87 -42.14 7.87 23.29
N GLY A 88 -41.55 8.63 24.22
CA GLY A 88 -41.93 9.98 24.68
C GLY A 88 -41.77 10.22 26.20
N ILE A 89 -40.71 9.71 26.84
CA ILE A 89 -40.29 9.96 28.24
C ILE A 89 -38.75 9.77 28.26
N GLY A 90 -37.90 10.45 29.05
CA GLY A 90 -38.03 11.59 29.99
C GLY A 90 -36.65 11.86 30.65
N GLY A 91 -36.43 12.99 31.33
CA GLY A 91 -35.11 13.37 31.87
C GLY A 91 -34.98 13.30 33.40
N HIS A 92 -33.74 13.31 33.93
CA HIS A 92 -33.40 13.76 35.29
C HIS A 92 -31.91 14.10 35.46
N THR A 93 -31.59 14.76 36.57
CA THR A 93 -30.34 15.47 36.89
C THR A 93 -29.47 14.76 37.92
N GLY A 94 -28.16 15.06 37.96
CA GLY A 94 -27.23 14.77 39.07
C GLY A 94 -25.90 14.18 38.57
N SER A 95 -24.74 14.82 38.71
CA SER A 95 -23.99 15.21 39.93
C SER A 95 -23.24 14.04 40.60
N GLY A 96 -21.91 14.10 40.61
CA GLY A 96 -21.05 13.20 41.39
C GLY A 96 -19.77 12.83 40.64
N GLY A 97 -18.62 13.34 41.09
CA GLY A 97 -17.30 12.86 40.63
C GLY A 97 -16.66 11.90 41.64
N PRO A 98 -15.51 11.32 41.30
CA PRO A 98 -14.46 10.95 42.26
C PRO A 98 -13.27 11.92 42.11
N GLY A 99 -12.46 12.18 43.12
CA GLY A 99 -12.15 11.32 44.26
C GLY A 99 -10.77 10.68 44.04
N GLY A 100 -9.72 11.50 43.97
CA GLY A 100 -8.35 11.05 43.82
C GLY A 100 -7.69 10.78 45.18
N PRO A 101 -6.87 9.72 45.30
CA PRO A 101 -6.03 9.49 46.47
C PRO A 101 -4.53 9.66 46.18
N ASP A 102 -3.81 10.00 47.26
CA ASP A 102 -2.43 9.64 47.60
C ASP A 102 -1.27 10.03 46.66
N GLY A 103 -0.49 11.02 47.12
CA GLY A 103 0.84 11.32 46.63
C GLY A 103 1.77 11.63 47.80
N ASP A 104 2.34 10.59 48.41
CA ASP A 104 3.33 10.68 49.48
C ASP A 104 4.59 9.89 49.11
N SER A 105 5.72 10.58 48.97
CA SER A 105 7.06 10.00 48.73
C SER A 105 8.15 11.06 48.95
N PRO A 106 9.15 10.81 49.81
CA PRO A 106 10.20 11.78 50.12
C PRO A 106 11.32 11.80 49.06
N GLY A 107 11.93 12.98 48.88
CA GLY A 107 13.01 13.19 47.92
C GLY A 107 14.35 12.55 48.32
N GLY A 108 15.04 11.95 47.34
CA GLY A 108 16.41 11.46 47.47
C GLY A 108 17.48 12.55 47.30
N HIS A 109 18.60 12.39 48.00
CA HIS A 109 19.70 13.37 48.04
C HIS A 109 20.58 13.42 46.78
N ALA A 110 21.26 14.55 46.61
CA ALA A 110 22.23 14.80 45.56
C ALA A 110 23.53 13.98 45.69
N GLY A 111 24.20 13.74 44.56
CA GLY A 111 25.54 13.19 44.47
C GLY A 111 26.31 13.79 43.30
N THR A 112 27.31 14.63 43.59
CA THR A 112 28.14 15.36 42.62
C THR A 112 29.44 14.60 42.29
N GLY A 113 29.88 14.59 41.03
CA GLY A 113 31.26 14.21 40.70
C GLY A 113 31.52 13.88 39.22
N GLY A 114 32.30 14.72 38.55
CA GLY A 114 33.15 14.33 37.41
C GLY A 114 34.58 14.83 37.70
N PRO A 115 35.46 15.02 36.69
CA PRO A 115 35.49 14.48 35.33
C PRO A 115 36.87 13.85 34.99
N GLY A 116 37.08 13.35 33.75
CA GLY A 116 38.44 13.12 33.24
C GLY A 116 38.55 12.24 31.98
N GLY A 117 39.44 12.61 31.06
CA GLY A 117 39.90 11.75 29.96
C GLY A 117 39.77 12.35 28.55
N GLN A 118 40.75 13.14 28.11
CA GLN A 118 40.96 13.48 26.69
C GLN A 118 42.02 12.57 26.06
N ALA A 119 41.73 12.04 24.87
CA ALA A 119 42.65 11.70 23.77
C ALA A 119 41.78 11.19 22.59
N GLY A 120 42.05 11.45 21.31
CA GLY A 120 43.15 12.19 20.69
C GLY A 120 43.81 11.35 19.58
N LEU A 121 43.79 11.87 18.34
CA LEU A 121 44.49 11.34 17.14
C LEU A 121 43.94 9.97 16.63
N ASP A 122 43.96 9.62 15.34
CA ASP A 122 44.41 10.36 14.13
C ASP A 122 43.67 9.91 12.86
N SER A 123 43.70 10.77 11.84
CA SER A 123 43.22 10.49 10.48
C SER A 123 44.28 9.83 9.61
N LEU A 124 43.92 8.77 8.86
CA LEU A 124 44.70 8.31 7.71
C LEU A 124 43.82 7.98 6.50
N THR A 125 43.99 8.79 5.46
CA THR A 125 43.70 8.44 4.07
C THR A 125 44.91 7.73 3.47
N ASP A 126 44.73 6.64 2.72
CA ASP A 126 45.43 6.51 1.44
C ASP A 126 44.69 5.58 0.45
N SER A 127 44.97 5.84 -0.82
CA SER A 127 44.50 5.21 -2.04
C SER A 127 45.50 4.18 -2.59
N GLY A 128 45.02 3.20 -3.38
CA GLY A 128 45.91 2.30 -4.12
C GLY A 128 45.20 1.04 -4.64
N GLY A 129 44.97 0.97 -5.95
CA GLY A 129 44.60 -0.28 -6.64
C GLY A 129 45.83 -0.88 -7.36
N PRO A 130 45.62 -1.65 -8.44
CA PRO A 130 44.83 -2.87 -8.55
C PRO A 130 45.74 -4.11 -8.67
N GLY A 131 45.22 -5.31 -8.42
CA GLY A 131 45.98 -6.56 -8.58
C GLY A 131 45.11 -7.71 -9.11
N ASP A 132 45.45 -8.22 -10.29
CA ASP A 132 44.78 -9.37 -10.92
C ASP A 132 45.12 -10.68 -10.20
N HIS A 133 44.12 -11.35 -9.63
CA HIS A 133 44.22 -12.78 -9.27
C HIS A 133 43.05 -13.57 -9.85
N ALA A 134 43.40 -14.55 -10.67
CA ALA A 134 42.47 -15.39 -11.40
C ALA A 134 41.92 -16.54 -10.54
N GLY A 135 40.68 -16.95 -10.84
CA GLY A 135 40.32 -18.37 -10.82
C GLY A 135 40.06 -19.00 -9.46
N THR A 136 38.84 -18.83 -8.94
CA THR A 136 38.15 -19.95 -8.30
C THR A 136 36.65 -19.85 -8.56
N ARG A 137 36.12 -20.74 -9.42
CA ARG A 137 34.67 -20.94 -9.51
C ARG A 137 34.20 -21.49 -8.17
N GLY A 138 33.49 -20.67 -7.39
CA GLY A 138 32.65 -21.20 -6.31
C GLY A 138 31.65 -22.21 -6.89
N PRO A 139 31.21 -23.22 -6.11
CA PRO A 139 30.23 -24.19 -6.58
C PRO A 139 28.97 -23.44 -7.04
N ALA A 140 28.49 -23.78 -8.23
CA ALA A 140 27.26 -23.21 -8.74
C ALA A 140 26.12 -23.52 -7.76
N SER A 141 25.40 -22.49 -7.30
CA SER A 141 24.15 -22.67 -6.57
C SER A 141 23.25 -23.61 -7.39
N PRO A 142 22.65 -24.65 -6.77
CA PRO A 142 21.83 -25.59 -7.51
C PRO A 142 20.67 -24.86 -8.19
N ALA A 143 20.56 -25.03 -9.51
CA ALA A 143 19.34 -24.68 -10.23
C ALA A 143 18.23 -25.59 -9.70
N GLY A 144 17.28 -25.02 -8.98
CA GLY A 144 16.31 -25.80 -8.20
C GLY A 144 15.46 -24.95 -7.26
N ALA A 145 15.12 -23.72 -7.68
CA ALA A 145 14.06 -22.95 -7.07
C ALA A 145 13.04 -22.64 -8.17
N THR A 146 12.18 -23.63 -8.45
CA THR A 146 10.91 -23.33 -9.12
C THR A 146 10.26 -22.20 -8.33
N ALA A 147 9.90 -21.11 -9.02
CA ALA A 147 9.11 -20.08 -8.40
C ALA A 147 7.75 -20.73 -8.14
N ALA A 148 7.54 -21.27 -6.94
CA ALA A 148 6.23 -21.66 -6.48
C ALA A 148 5.36 -20.41 -6.61
N TRP A 149 4.28 -20.51 -7.37
CA TRP A 149 3.35 -19.41 -7.55
C TRP A 149 2.21 -19.59 -6.55
N VAL A 150 1.58 -18.49 -6.12
CA VAL A 150 0.34 -18.54 -5.36
C VAL A 150 -0.77 -17.87 -6.15
N LEU A 151 -1.95 -18.47 -6.14
CA LEU A 151 -3.17 -17.91 -6.71
C LEU A 151 -3.92 -17.17 -5.61
N ARG A 152 -4.03 -15.84 -5.72
CA ARG A 152 -4.97 -15.02 -4.94
C ARG A 152 -6.28 -14.93 -5.73
N ARG A 153 -7.38 -15.42 -5.18
CA ARG A 153 -8.74 -15.31 -5.77
C ARG A 153 -9.61 -14.43 -4.89
N TYR A 154 -10.17 -13.37 -5.47
CA TYR A 154 -11.04 -12.43 -4.76
C TYR A 154 -12.46 -12.98 -4.68
N ARG A 155 -13.13 -12.76 -3.55
CA ARG A 155 -14.49 -13.25 -3.27
C ARG A 155 -15.54 -12.22 -3.68
N ASP A 156 -16.70 -12.70 -4.09
CA ASP A 156 -17.95 -11.92 -4.21
C ASP A 156 -17.84 -10.59 -5.00
N GLY A 157 -16.90 -10.51 -5.96
CA GLY A 157 -16.63 -9.30 -6.75
C GLY A 157 -15.92 -8.16 -6.00
N TRP A 158 -15.33 -8.43 -4.83
CA TRP A 158 -14.50 -7.46 -4.11
C TRP A 158 -13.19 -7.18 -4.85
N GLY A 159 -13.01 -5.92 -5.28
CA GLY A 159 -11.76 -5.45 -5.89
C GLY A 159 -11.60 -5.78 -7.37
N ASP A 160 -10.44 -5.40 -7.91
CA ASP A 160 -10.03 -5.69 -9.29
C ASP A 160 -8.57 -6.16 -9.28
N ALA A 161 -8.38 -7.46 -9.47
CA ALA A 161 -7.07 -8.10 -9.38
C ALA A 161 -6.15 -7.73 -10.56
N ALA A 162 -6.72 -7.27 -11.69
CA ALA A 162 -5.94 -6.78 -12.81
C ALA A 162 -5.43 -5.35 -12.53
N ALA A 163 -6.27 -4.49 -11.95
CA ALA A 163 -5.84 -3.16 -11.52
C ALA A 163 -4.74 -3.24 -10.44
N GLU A 164 -4.89 -4.11 -9.44
CA GLU A 164 -3.86 -4.35 -8.42
C GLU A 164 -2.54 -4.83 -9.06
N ALA A 165 -2.62 -5.79 -9.99
CA ALA A 165 -1.47 -6.30 -10.73
C ALA A 165 -0.73 -5.21 -11.52
N GLU A 166 -1.43 -4.25 -12.12
CA GLU A 166 -0.82 -3.12 -12.83
C GLU A 166 -0.02 -2.20 -11.88
N VAL A 167 -0.55 -1.91 -10.69
CA VAL A 167 0.18 -1.13 -9.67
C VAL A 167 1.45 -1.88 -9.26
N MET A 168 1.31 -3.16 -8.90
CA MET A 168 2.42 -4.01 -8.47
C MET A 168 3.50 -4.11 -9.56
N ALA A 169 3.11 -4.34 -10.82
CA ALA A 169 4.04 -4.38 -11.95
C ALA A 169 4.73 -3.03 -12.20
N TYR A 170 4.04 -1.90 -11.97
CA TYR A 170 4.62 -0.56 -12.08
C TYR A 170 5.65 -0.29 -10.99
N VAL A 171 5.30 -0.47 -9.71
CA VAL A 171 6.22 -0.14 -8.60
C VAL A 171 7.45 -1.07 -8.63
N ARG A 172 7.26 -2.35 -8.98
CA ARG A 172 8.35 -3.31 -9.13
C ARG A 172 9.33 -2.93 -10.23
N ARG A 173 8.84 -2.42 -11.36
CA ARG A 173 9.69 -1.95 -12.48
C ARG A 173 10.59 -0.79 -12.09
N HIS A 174 10.17 0.02 -11.10
CA HIS A 174 10.98 1.10 -10.52
C HIS A 174 11.77 0.66 -9.27
N GLY A 175 11.88 -0.64 -9.00
CA GLY A 175 12.70 -1.20 -7.93
C GLY A 175 12.03 -1.31 -6.56
N TYR A 176 10.74 -0.99 -6.44
CA TYR A 176 10.02 -1.14 -5.17
C TYR A 176 9.83 -2.63 -4.79
N PRO A 177 10.01 -3.01 -3.51
CA PRO A 177 10.02 -4.42 -3.12
C PRO A 177 8.60 -5.02 -3.05
N VAL A 178 8.18 -5.66 -4.13
CA VAL A 178 6.91 -6.43 -4.21
C VAL A 178 7.14 -7.79 -4.90
N PRO A 179 6.33 -8.83 -4.61
CA PRO A 179 6.39 -10.09 -5.35
C PRO A 179 6.10 -9.85 -6.84
N ARG A 180 6.70 -10.67 -7.72
CA ARG A 180 6.31 -10.67 -9.14
C ARG A 180 4.85 -11.08 -9.30
N VAL A 181 4.14 -10.40 -10.19
CA VAL A 181 2.90 -10.91 -10.78
C VAL A 181 3.27 -11.72 -12.03
N ARG A 182 2.70 -12.91 -12.20
CA ARG A 182 2.81 -13.74 -13.42
C ARG A 182 1.66 -13.47 -14.39
N SER A 183 0.45 -13.40 -13.86
CA SER A 183 -0.78 -13.16 -14.62
C SER A 183 -1.89 -12.69 -13.68
N ALA A 184 -2.83 -11.92 -14.20
CA ALA A 184 -4.05 -11.55 -13.51
C ALA A 184 -5.25 -11.59 -14.46
N THR A 185 -6.40 -11.93 -13.91
CA THR A 185 -7.73 -11.67 -14.47
C THR A 185 -8.39 -10.59 -13.59
N ARG A 186 -9.65 -10.25 -13.83
CA ARG A 186 -10.38 -9.30 -12.96
C ARG A 186 -10.53 -9.80 -11.52
N THR A 187 -10.60 -11.12 -11.31
CA THR A 187 -10.93 -11.74 -10.00
C THR A 187 -9.80 -12.59 -9.41
N GLU A 188 -8.71 -12.77 -10.15
CA GLU A 188 -7.62 -13.67 -9.76
C GLU A 188 -6.26 -13.08 -10.12
N MET A 189 -5.25 -13.31 -9.27
CA MET A 189 -3.88 -12.90 -9.52
C MET A 189 -2.91 -14.00 -9.10
N VAL A 190 -1.95 -14.31 -9.98
CA VAL A 190 -0.90 -15.29 -9.74
C VAL A 190 0.38 -14.56 -9.36
N LEU A 191 0.83 -14.76 -8.11
CA LEU A 191 1.95 -14.06 -7.48
C LEU A 191 3.13 -14.99 -7.17
N GLU A 192 4.34 -14.44 -7.18
CA GLU A 192 5.53 -15.10 -6.63
C GLU A 192 5.32 -15.42 -5.16
N ARG A 193 5.44 -16.70 -4.77
CA ARG A 193 5.40 -17.11 -3.36
C ARG A 193 6.60 -16.52 -2.62
N LEU A 194 6.31 -15.73 -1.60
CA LEU A 194 7.31 -15.22 -0.69
C LEU A 194 7.55 -16.25 0.43
N SER A 195 8.78 -16.28 0.96
CA SER A 195 9.17 -17.21 2.04
C SER A 195 9.82 -16.43 3.17
N GLY A 196 9.22 -16.53 4.35
CA GLY A 196 9.56 -15.77 5.55
C GLY A 196 8.29 -15.37 6.32
N PRO A 197 8.42 -14.91 7.58
CA PRO A 197 7.30 -14.44 8.39
C PRO A 197 6.79 -13.07 7.91
N THR A 198 5.56 -12.69 8.27
CA THR A 198 5.17 -11.27 8.23
C THR A 198 5.98 -10.47 9.25
N MET A 199 6.10 -9.16 9.07
CA MET A 199 6.76 -8.29 10.03
C MET A 199 6.01 -8.28 11.37
N LEU A 200 4.68 -8.49 11.37
CA LEU A 200 3.87 -8.70 12.58
C LEU A 200 4.21 -10.02 13.28
N GLU A 201 4.36 -11.12 12.55
CA GLU A 201 4.80 -12.41 13.11
C GLU A 201 6.22 -12.32 13.67
N ALA A 202 7.12 -11.62 12.98
CA ALA A 202 8.50 -11.38 13.43
C ALA A 202 8.57 -10.53 14.71
N LEU A 203 7.71 -9.51 14.83
CA LEU A 203 7.54 -8.74 16.08
C LEU A 203 6.95 -9.59 17.21
N ALA A 204 5.97 -10.44 16.91
CA ALA A 204 5.33 -11.32 17.89
C ALA A 204 6.21 -12.50 18.35
N THR A 205 7.38 -12.69 17.71
CA THR A 205 8.37 -13.73 18.03
C THR A 205 9.74 -13.15 18.37
N ASP A 206 9.82 -11.83 18.62
CA ASP A 206 11.04 -11.08 18.96
C ASP A 206 12.21 -11.26 17.96
N LEU A 207 11.92 -11.62 16.70
CA LEU A 207 12.91 -11.71 15.62
C LEU A 207 13.41 -10.33 15.17
N ILE A 208 12.58 -9.30 15.35
CA ILE A 208 12.93 -7.89 15.19
C ILE A 208 12.29 -7.09 16.32
N ASP A 209 12.88 -5.94 16.65
CA ASP A 209 12.28 -5.02 17.64
C ASP A 209 11.28 -4.03 17.00
N PRO A 210 10.36 -3.43 17.79
CA PRO A 210 9.41 -2.43 17.30
C PRO A 210 10.03 -1.20 16.63
N ALA A 211 11.24 -0.80 17.03
CA ALA A 211 11.93 0.33 16.44
C ALA A 211 12.45 -0.01 15.03
N GLN A 212 13.01 -1.21 14.84
CA GLN A 212 13.40 -1.76 13.54
C GLN A 212 12.20 -1.86 12.59
N ALA A 213 11.04 -2.32 13.08
CA ALA A 213 9.81 -2.40 12.29
C ALA A 213 9.34 -1.00 11.82
N GLY A 214 9.16 -0.04 12.74
CA GLY A 214 8.71 1.31 12.39
C GLY A 214 9.67 2.04 11.45
N ALA A 215 10.98 1.87 11.66
CA ALA A 215 12.00 2.39 10.75
C ALA A 215 11.93 1.74 9.36
N THR A 216 11.60 0.44 9.28
CA THR A 216 11.43 -0.25 7.99
C THR A 216 10.18 0.23 7.25
N LEU A 217 9.06 0.43 7.95
CA LEU A 217 7.85 1.03 7.37
C LEU A 217 8.10 2.45 6.86
N ALA A 218 8.83 3.28 7.60
CA ALA A 218 9.22 4.62 7.17
C ALA A 218 10.05 4.59 5.87
N ARG A 219 11.05 3.71 5.78
CA ARG A 219 11.86 3.53 4.57
C ARG A 219 11.04 3.06 3.38
N LEU A 220 10.07 2.17 3.60
CA LEU A 220 9.14 1.71 2.58
C LEU A 220 8.28 2.87 2.05
N LEU A 221 7.66 3.68 2.92
CA LEU A 221 6.91 4.87 2.48
C LEU A 221 7.79 5.86 1.71
N HIS A 222 8.99 6.17 2.22
CA HIS A 222 9.94 7.05 1.51
C HIS A 222 10.32 6.51 0.13
N ALA A 223 10.60 5.21 0.02
CA ALA A 223 10.93 4.58 -1.26
C ALA A 223 9.74 4.56 -2.23
N LEU A 224 8.51 4.39 -1.74
CA LEU A 224 7.29 4.42 -2.56
C LEU A 224 7.01 5.82 -3.10
N HIS A 225 7.13 6.84 -2.24
CA HIS A 225 6.87 8.24 -2.61
C HIS A 225 8.05 8.90 -3.37
N ALA A 226 9.18 8.19 -3.50
CA ALA A 226 10.29 8.55 -4.38
C ALA A 226 10.14 8.00 -5.81
N LEU A 227 9.22 7.06 -6.05
CA LEU A 227 8.94 6.56 -7.40
C LEU A 227 8.33 7.68 -8.26
N PRO A 228 8.47 7.62 -9.60
CA PRO A 228 7.68 8.46 -10.49
C PRO A 228 6.17 8.19 -10.28
N PRO A 229 5.29 9.18 -10.45
CA PRO A 229 3.84 8.96 -10.40
C PRO A 229 3.37 8.14 -11.61
N ARG A 230 2.23 7.44 -11.48
CA ARG A 230 1.57 6.78 -12.62
C ARG A 230 0.69 7.75 -13.40
N ASP A 231 0.12 8.73 -12.71
CA ASP A 231 -0.58 9.86 -13.31
C ASP A 231 0.40 11.01 -13.65
N ALA A 232 -0.12 12.05 -14.31
CA ALA A 232 0.62 13.29 -14.60
C ALA A 232 0.29 14.44 -13.63
N ALA A 233 -0.40 14.15 -12.51
CA ALA A 233 -0.88 15.18 -11.59
C ALA A 233 0.27 15.70 -10.70
N PRO A 234 0.54 17.02 -10.67
CA PRO A 234 1.64 17.57 -9.89
C PRO A 234 1.52 17.22 -8.39
N GLY A 235 2.57 16.60 -7.84
CA GLY A 235 2.62 16.20 -6.43
C GLY A 235 1.95 14.87 -6.08
N SER A 236 1.25 14.24 -7.03
CA SER A 236 0.69 12.90 -6.88
C SER A 236 1.81 11.84 -6.76
N ARG A 237 1.54 10.74 -6.07
CA ARG A 237 2.39 9.55 -5.92
C ARG A 237 1.52 8.31 -5.80
N VAL A 238 2.09 7.15 -6.13
CA VAL A 238 1.51 5.86 -5.76
C VAL A 238 1.41 5.79 -4.23
N LEU A 239 0.23 5.47 -3.72
CA LEU A 239 -0.06 5.28 -2.29
C LEU A 239 -0.46 3.82 -2.06
N HIS A 240 -0.07 3.24 -0.91
CA HIS A 240 -0.50 1.88 -0.54
C HIS A 240 -1.83 1.87 0.22
N LEU A 241 -2.03 2.90 1.07
CA LEU A 241 -3.20 3.11 1.94
C LEU A 241 -3.51 2.03 2.98
N ASP A 242 -2.66 1.00 3.09
CA ASP A 242 -2.80 -0.10 4.05
C ASP A 242 -1.43 -0.69 4.45
N LEU A 243 -0.39 0.15 4.54
CA LEU A 243 0.95 -0.31 4.88
C LEU A 243 1.12 -0.45 6.40
N HIS A 244 1.14 -1.68 6.88
CA HIS A 244 1.37 -2.03 8.29
C HIS A 244 2.13 -3.37 8.40
N PRO A 245 2.60 -3.78 9.60
CA PRO A 245 3.48 -4.96 9.73
C PRO A 245 2.92 -6.31 9.24
N ASP A 246 1.60 -6.46 9.08
CA ASP A 246 1.01 -7.69 8.54
C ASP A 246 1.16 -7.76 7.00
N ASN A 247 1.16 -6.59 6.34
CA ASN A 247 1.27 -6.43 4.89
C ASN A 247 2.73 -6.30 4.40
N VAL A 248 3.70 -6.71 5.22
CA VAL A 248 5.13 -6.81 4.84
C VAL A 248 5.67 -8.18 5.23
N ILE A 249 6.18 -8.94 4.26
CA ILE A 249 6.84 -10.23 4.49
C ILE A 249 8.36 -10.03 4.52
N LEU A 250 9.03 -10.55 5.55
CA LEU A 250 10.48 -10.47 5.71
C LEU A 250 11.16 -11.66 5.04
N THR A 251 11.74 -11.45 3.85
CA THR A 251 12.39 -12.51 3.07
C THR A 251 13.92 -12.43 3.15
N SER A 252 14.61 -13.47 2.68
CA SER A 252 16.07 -13.44 2.49
C SER A 252 16.56 -12.36 1.52
N ARG A 253 15.66 -11.78 0.70
CA ARG A 253 15.93 -10.62 -0.18
C ARG A 253 15.52 -9.28 0.44
N GLY A 254 15.24 -9.24 1.75
CA GLY A 254 14.70 -8.08 2.45
C GLY A 254 13.16 -8.08 2.57
N PRO A 255 12.57 -6.99 3.08
CA PRO A 255 11.12 -6.85 3.17
C PRO A 255 10.48 -6.88 1.77
N GLN A 256 9.25 -7.38 1.67
CA GLN A 256 8.43 -7.39 0.46
C GLN A 256 7.01 -6.98 0.84
N VAL A 257 6.45 -6.00 0.15
CA VAL A 257 5.15 -5.39 0.45
C VAL A 257 4.04 -6.09 -0.34
N ILE A 258 2.96 -6.44 0.35
CA ILE A 258 1.82 -7.20 -0.18
C ILE A 258 0.49 -6.47 0.09
N ASP A 259 -0.59 -6.98 -0.52
CA ASP A 259 -1.96 -6.46 -0.42
C ASP A 259 -2.15 -5.03 -0.95
N TRP A 260 -1.96 -4.89 -2.27
CA TRP A 260 -2.04 -3.61 -2.98
C TRP A 260 -3.49 -3.23 -3.38
N SER A 261 -4.49 -3.90 -2.81
CA SER A 261 -5.91 -3.77 -3.18
C SER A 261 -6.50 -2.38 -2.91
N ASN A 262 -5.88 -1.62 -2.00
CA ASN A 262 -6.26 -0.26 -1.63
C ASN A 262 -5.41 0.83 -2.34
N ALA A 263 -4.57 0.46 -3.32
CA ALA A 263 -3.62 1.39 -3.89
C ALA A 263 -4.28 2.45 -4.79
N GLU A 264 -3.90 3.71 -4.57
CA GLU A 264 -4.40 4.90 -5.26
C GLU A 264 -3.22 5.79 -5.71
N GLU A 265 -3.48 6.84 -6.50
CA GLU A 265 -2.54 7.95 -6.69
C GLU A 265 -3.01 9.15 -5.85
N GLY A 266 -2.10 9.84 -5.18
CA GLY A 266 -2.46 11.04 -4.41
C GLY A 266 -1.32 11.64 -3.58
N PRO A 267 -1.61 12.50 -2.59
CA PRO A 267 -0.59 13.13 -1.76
C PRO A 267 0.01 12.14 -0.74
N PRO A 268 1.36 12.02 -0.64
CA PRO A 268 2.05 11.16 0.31
C PRO A 268 1.56 11.22 1.76
N GLY A 269 1.12 12.39 2.23
CA GLY A 269 0.66 12.59 3.61
C GLY A 269 -0.55 11.74 4.00
N LEU A 270 -1.38 11.30 3.04
CA LEU A 270 -2.48 10.37 3.28
C LEU A 270 -1.99 8.94 3.55
N ASP A 271 -0.98 8.48 2.83
CA ASP A 271 -0.45 7.11 2.97
C ASP A 271 0.31 6.93 4.30
N TRP A 272 1.06 7.97 4.69
CA TRP A 272 1.58 8.11 6.06
C TRP A 272 0.46 8.21 7.09
N GLY A 273 -0.64 8.91 6.77
CA GLY A 273 -1.85 9.01 7.60
C GLY A 273 -2.49 7.66 7.88
N MET A 274 -2.75 6.87 6.84
CA MET A 274 -3.31 5.51 6.95
C MET A 274 -2.40 4.59 7.77
N SER A 275 -1.11 4.57 7.45
CA SER A 275 -0.12 3.76 8.18
C SER A 275 -0.06 4.11 9.68
N ALA A 276 -0.05 5.41 9.99
CA ALA A 276 -0.05 5.90 11.37
C ALA A 276 -1.38 5.59 12.09
N MET A 277 -2.51 5.78 11.41
CA MET A 277 -3.85 5.55 11.93
C MET A 277 -4.10 4.07 12.27
N ILE A 278 -3.66 3.14 11.42
CA ILE A 278 -3.77 1.69 11.65
C ILE A 278 -3.01 1.28 12.91
N LEU A 279 -1.77 1.76 13.07
CA LEU A 279 -0.95 1.49 14.26
C LEU A 279 -1.53 2.18 15.51
N ALA A 280 -1.99 3.42 15.38
CA ALA A 280 -2.55 4.20 16.48
C ALA A 280 -3.84 3.59 17.04
N GLN A 281 -4.75 3.08 16.18
CA GLN A 281 -5.98 2.40 16.64
C GLN A 281 -5.68 1.15 17.48
N VAL A 282 -4.69 0.35 17.10
CA VAL A 282 -4.23 -0.79 17.92
C VAL A 282 -3.56 -0.31 19.21
N ALA A 283 -2.80 0.79 19.15
CA ALA A 283 -2.10 1.35 20.30
C ALA A 283 -3.03 1.96 21.37
N VAL A 284 -4.20 2.47 20.99
CA VAL A 284 -5.19 3.02 21.93
C VAL A 284 -6.18 1.99 22.47
N ASP A 285 -6.32 0.81 21.86
CA ASP A 285 -7.11 -0.26 22.47
C ASP A 285 -6.32 -0.97 23.56
N VAL A 286 -6.45 -0.47 24.80
CA VAL A 286 -5.84 -1.06 26.00
C VAL A 286 -6.26 -2.52 26.27
N SER A 287 -7.26 -3.05 25.55
CA SER A 287 -7.64 -4.47 25.61
C SER A 287 -6.90 -5.36 24.61
N ASP A 288 -6.24 -4.78 23.59
CA ASP A 288 -5.40 -5.52 22.65
C ASP A 288 -3.99 -5.72 23.25
N ALA A 289 -3.57 -6.98 23.38
CA ALA A 289 -2.24 -7.34 23.87
C ALA A 289 -1.07 -6.74 23.05
N ARG A 290 -1.34 -6.25 21.84
CA ARG A 290 -0.35 -5.62 20.95
C ARG A 290 -0.24 -4.11 21.14
N ALA A 291 -1.06 -3.46 21.98
CA ALA A 291 -1.12 -2.01 22.09
C ALA A 291 0.25 -1.34 22.33
N ALA A 292 1.03 -1.86 23.29
CA ALA A 292 2.37 -1.34 23.58
C ALA A 292 3.36 -1.53 22.41
N MET A 293 3.28 -2.65 21.70
CA MET A 293 4.08 -2.93 20.51
C MET A 293 3.72 -1.96 19.37
N ALA A 294 2.42 -1.81 19.07
CA ALA A 294 1.93 -0.90 18.04
C ALA A 294 2.31 0.56 18.32
N HIS A 295 2.22 0.99 19.58
CA HIS A 295 2.69 2.31 20.01
C HIS A 295 4.19 2.51 19.73
N ALA A 296 5.04 1.52 20.07
CA ALA A 296 6.48 1.61 19.82
C ALA A 296 6.82 1.64 18.31
N VAL A 297 6.11 0.86 17.48
CA VAL A 297 6.22 0.91 16.02
C VAL A 297 5.82 2.30 15.49
N LEU A 298 4.69 2.86 15.95
CA LEU A 298 4.22 4.20 15.57
C LEU A 298 5.24 5.30 15.91
N VAL A 299 5.80 5.26 17.12
CA VAL A 299 6.83 6.20 17.58
C VAL A 299 8.11 6.13 16.73
N SER A 300 8.50 4.94 16.27
CA SER A 300 9.64 4.79 15.36
C SER A 300 9.31 5.22 13.94
N LEU A 301 8.14 4.86 13.41
CA LEU A 301 7.65 5.25 12.08
C LEU A 301 7.67 6.78 11.89
N LEU A 302 7.00 7.53 12.77
CA LEU A 302 6.94 8.99 12.69
C LEU A 302 8.23 9.68 13.19
N GLY A 303 9.06 8.93 13.92
CA GLY A 303 10.35 9.36 14.43
C GLY A 303 11.53 9.15 13.47
N HIS A 304 11.40 8.34 12.42
CA HIS A 304 12.48 8.07 11.47
C HIS A 304 12.88 9.33 10.69
N ARG A 305 14.16 9.42 10.34
CA ARG A 305 14.79 10.62 9.74
C ARG A 305 15.91 10.42 8.69
N PRO A 306 16.59 9.26 8.53
CA PRO A 306 17.69 9.14 7.55
C PRO A 306 17.31 9.51 6.11
N GLU A 307 16.06 9.22 5.70
CA GLU A 307 15.52 9.53 4.37
C GLU A 307 14.72 10.85 4.32
N GLY A 308 14.60 11.56 5.46
CA GLY A 308 13.84 12.79 5.60
C GLY A 308 12.77 12.75 6.71
N PRO A 309 12.00 13.83 6.90
CA PRO A 309 10.85 13.82 7.81
C PRO A 309 9.71 12.96 7.24
N SER A 310 8.93 12.34 8.13
CA SER A 310 7.62 11.79 7.79
C SER A 310 6.77 12.82 7.03
N ALA A 311 6.16 12.41 5.91
CA ALA A 311 5.30 13.26 5.10
C ALA A 311 3.87 13.43 5.66
N LEU A 312 3.59 12.87 6.85
CA LEU A 312 2.28 12.97 7.52
C LEU A 312 1.81 14.43 7.63
N THR A 313 0.66 14.75 7.03
CA THR A 313 -0.03 16.04 7.18
C THR A 313 -1.22 15.92 8.12
N GLU A 314 -1.74 17.05 8.61
CA GLU A 314 -2.98 17.08 9.39
C GLU A 314 -4.17 16.60 8.53
N GLU A 315 -4.26 17.13 7.31
CA GLU A 315 -5.26 16.73 6.30
C GLU A 315 -5.21 15.23 5.99
N GLY A 316 -4.01 14.65 5.84
CA GLY A 316 -3.82 13.23 5.59
C GLY A 316 -4.19 12.34 6.79
N LEU A 317 -4.01 12.83 8.03
CA LEU A 317 -4.42 12.12 9.24
C LEU A 317 -5.94 12.10 9.38
N VAL A 318 -6.61 13.24 9.19
CA VAL A 318 -8.07 13.37 9.26
C VAL A 318 -8.75 12.56 8.14
N GLU A 319 -8.22 12.61 6.91
CA GLU A 319 -8.73 11.80 5.80
C GLU A 319 -8.52 10.29 6.05
N ALA A 320 -7.41 9.89 6.67
CA ALA A 320 -7.19 8.51 7.09
C ALA A 320 -8.21 8.06 8.16
N GLY A 321 -8.51 8.92 9.15
CA GLY A 321 -9.57 8.68 10.14
C GLY A 321 -10.93 8.50 9.46
N ARG A 322 -11.29 9.40 8.53
CA ARG A 322 -12.53 9.32 7.75
C ARG A 322 -12.64 8.02 6.93
N ARG A 323 -11.57 7.62 6.23
CA ARG A 323 -11.53 6.37 5.44
C ARG A 323 -11.67 5.13 6.32
N ARG A 324 -10.98 5.11 7.47
CA ARG A 324 -11.12 4.03 8.47
C ARG A 324 -12.54 3.95 9.04
N ALA A 325 -13.17 5.08 9.36
CA ALA A 325 -14.56 5.12 9.83
C ALA A 325 -15.57 4.61 8.79
N ALA A 326 -15.28 4.80 7.50
CA ALA A 326 -16.10 4.33 6.38
C ALA A 326 -15.83 2.86 5.98
N THR A 327 -14.86 2.18 6.59
CA THR A 327 -14.45 0.82 6.22
C THR A 327 -15.50 -0.22 6.69
N PRO A 328 -16.24 -0.92 5.80
CA PRO A 328 -17.38 -1.74 6.18
C PRO A 328 -17.06 -2.97 7.05
N THR A 329 -15.79 -3.34 7.14
CA THR A 329 -15.31 -4.48 7.95
C THR A 329 -14.97 -4.11 9.40
N MET A 330 -14.99 -2.81 9.74
CA MET A 330 -14.78 -2.30 11.10
C MET A 330 -15.94 -2.61 12.03
N THR A 331 -15.61 -3.00 13.25
CA THR A 331 -16.52 -3.11 14.38
C THR A 331 -16.82 -1.73 14.97
N THR A 332 -17.94 -1.62 15.68
CA THR A 332 -18.31 -0.40 16.43
C THR A 332 -17.17 0.07 17.34
N ARG A 333 -16.49 -0.86 18.02
CA ARG A 333 -15.36 -0.58 18.90
C ARG A 333 -14.16 0.03 18.16
N GLU A 334 -13.79 -0.50 17.00
CA GLU A 334 -12.69 0.06 16.21
C GLU A 334 -13.02 1.47 15.69
N VAL A 335 -14.29 1.74 15.35
CA VAL A 335 -14.75 3.09 14.95
C VAL A 335 -14.72 4.08 16.11
N GLU A 336 -15.13 3.67 17.32
CA GLU A 336 -15.08 4.50 18.54
C GLU A 336 -13.65 4.95 18.90
N LEU A 337 -12.63 4.18 18.51
CA LEU A 337 -11.23 4.47 18.83
C LEU A 337 -10.55 5.46 17.86
N ILE A 338 -11.19 5.86 16.77
CA ILE A 338 -10.57 6.68 15.72
C ILE A 338 -10.10 8.04 16.26
N SER A 339 -10.92 8.74 17.04
CA SER A 339 -10.54 10.05 17.59
C SER A 339 -9.33 9.97 18.52
N ALA A 340 -9.28 8.95 19.39
CA ALA A 340 -8.13 8.71 20.27
C ALA A 340 -6.86 8.33 19.47
N ALA A 341 -7.02 7.59 18.36
CA ALA A 341 -5.92 7.26 17.47
C ALA A 341 -5.37 8.49 16.72
N GLU A 342 -6.23 9.42 16.28
CA GLU A 342 -5.80 10.71 15.72
C GLU A 342 -5.02 11.55 16.74
N GLU A 343 -5.55 11.68 17.97
CA GLU A 343 -4.88 12.38 19.07
C GLU A 343 -3.50 11.79 19.37
N LEU A 344 -3.39 10.46 19.45
CA LEU A 344 -2.13 9.77 19.67
C LEU A 344 -1.13 10.00 18.52
N ALA A 345 -1.56 9.84 17.26
CA ALA A 345 -0.69 10.03 16.10
C ALA A 345 -0.15 11.47 16.02
N ARG A 346 -1.00 12.46 16.34
CA ARG A 346 -0.63 13.87 16.42
C ARG A 346 0.36 14.12 17.56
N ALA A 347 0.11 13.62 18.76
CA ALA A 347 1.00 13.75 19.91
C ALA A 347 2.39 13.13 19.66
N VAL A 348 2.46 11.94 19.04
CA VAL A 348 3.72 11.28 18.68
C VAL A 348 4.53 12.11 17.68
N LYS A 349 3.86 12.65 16.65
CA LYS A 349 4.48 13.52 15.64
C LYS A 349 5.04 14.81 16.26
N ASP A 350 4.26 15.46 17.11
CA ASP A 350 4.58 16.77 17.69
C ASP A 350 5.63 16.69 18.81
N HIS A 351 5.62 15.63 19.61
CA HIS A 351 6.71 15.38 20.58
C HIS A 351 8.06 15.21 19.87
N ARG A 352 8.10 14.52 18.73
CA ARG A 352 9.33 14.36 17.93
C ARG A 352 9.75 15.68 17.27
N ALA A 353 8.82 16.51 16.82
CA ALA A 353 9.14 17.86 16.34
C ALA A 353 9.68 18.78 17.45
N THR A 354 9.16 18.66 18.67
CA THR A 354 9.53 19.51 19.81
C THR A 354 10.88 19.12 20.43
N ALA A 355 11.16 17.82 20.55
CA ALA A 355 12.44 17.31 21.10
C ALA A 355 13.68 17.69 20.27
N LEU A 356 13.49 18.16 19.03
CA LEU A 356 14.53 18.57 18.10
C LEU A 356 14.70 20.10 18.01
N ARG A 357 13.90 20.89 18.72
CA ARG A 357 14.12 22.34 18.79
C ARG A 357 15.30 22.63 19.73
N PRO A 358 16.34 23.38 19.30
CA PRO A 358 17.37 23.83 20.23
C PRO A 358 16.73 24.70 21.33
N PRO A 359 17.30 24.70 22.56
CA PRO A 359 16.80 25.55 23.63
C PRO A 359 16.83 27.02 23.19
N ARG A 360 15.76 27.77 23.49
CA ARG A 360 15.70 29.20 23.18
C ARG A 360 16.69 29.93 24.07
N THR A 361 17.79 30.38 23.48
CA THR A 361 18.75 31.35 24.04
C THR A 361 18.14 32.74 24.06
#